data_AF-A0A7T1HUK7-F1
#
_entry.id   AF-A0A7T1HUK7-F1
#
_cell.length_a   1.000
_cell.length_b   1.000
_cell.length_c   1.000
_cell.angle_alpha   90.00
_cell.angle_beta   90.00
_cell.angle_gamma   90.00
#
_symmetry.space_group_name_H-M   'P 1'
#
loop_
_entity.id
_entity.type
_entity.pdbx_description
1 polymer ?
#
loop_
_entity_poly.entity_id
_entity_poly.type
_entity_poly.pdbx_seq_one_letter_code
_entity_poly.pdbx_strand_id
1 'polypeptide(L)'
;MATRAVVSFSGFPEQPPQQTCCYLYLHHDGFPTGAAWRFAASLRHGGAVEGFLAGFRHSQPEAVELASVAEAADADYRYSLRLQAGVHPSIEVQCWRRHPATSSWHLRCGPLPLDVFIQRFLPGAPADRSELSDAGLADGWPETPPARG
;
A
#
# COMPACT_ATOMS: atom_id res chain seq x y z
N MET A 1 5.93 20.77 -11.67
CA MET A 1 4.54 20.30 -11.59
C MET A 1 4.50 19.09 -10.66
N ALA A 2 3.56 19.04 -9.73
CA ALA A 2 3.34 17.84 -8.91
C ALA A 2 2.85 16.69 -9.81
N THR A 3 3.48 15.53 -9.69
CA THR A 3 3.05 14.31 -10.41
C THR A 3 1.81 13.75 -9.74
N ARG A 4 0.74 13.58 -10.51
CA ARG A 4 -0.56 13.09 -10.02
C ARG A 4 -0.72 11.61 -10.31
N ALA A 5 -1.47 10.92 -9.47
CA ALA A 5 -1.82 9.53 -9.70
C ALA A 5 -3.25 9.22 -9.30
N VAL A 6 -3.82 8.18 -9.91
CA VAL A 6 -5.02 7.51 -9.41
C VAL A 6 -4.68 6.07 -9.05
N VAL A 7 -5.21 5.62 -7.92
CA VAL A 7 -5.03 4.29 -7.37
C VAL A 7 -6.38 3.59 -7.32
N SER A 8 -6.50 2.47 -8.02
CA SER A 8 -7.68 1.62 -8.01
C SER A 8 -7.47 0.46 -7.05
N PHE A 9 -8.43 0.21 -6.16
CA PHE A 9 -8.42 -0.89 -5.19
C PHE A 9 -9.56 -1.84 -5.51
N SER A 10 -9.28 -3.15 -5.51
CA SER A 10 -10.28 -4.19 -5.75
C SER A 10 -10.05 -5.40 -4.85
N GLY A 11 -11.14 -6.04 -4.44
CA GLY A 11 -11.12 -7.23 -3.58
C GLY A 11 -10.98 -6.95 -2.09
N PHE A 12 -10.91 -5.68 -1.67
CA PHE A 12 -10.73 -5.29 -0.26
C PHE A 12 -12.08 -5.28 0.49
N PRO A 13 -12.11 -5.72 1.76
CA PRO A 13 -13.35 -5.80 2.55
C PRO A 13 -13.97 -4.44 2.89
N GLU A 14 -13.19 -3.34 2.87
CA GLU A 14 -13.66 -1.99 3.17
C GLU A 14 -14.34 -1.30 1.99
N GLN A 15 -14.50 -2.01 0.88
CA GLN A 15 -15.29 -1.55 -0.25
C GLN A 15 -16.79 -1.75 0.05
N PRO A 16 -17.66 -0.78 -0.29
CA PRO A 16 -19.10 -0.98 -0.20
C PRO A 16 -19.54 -2.22 -0.97
N PRO A 17 -20.51 -3.02 -0.49
CA PRO A 17 -20.95 -4.25 -1.18
C PRO A 17 -21.41 -4.04 -2.63
N GLN A 18 -21.83 -2.82 -2.97
CA GLN A 18 -22.28 -2.44 -4.31
C GLN A 18 -21.14 -1.97 -5.23
N GLN A 19 -19.91 -1.81 -4.72
CA GLN A 19 -18.76 -1.31 -5.46
C GLN A 19 -17.68 -2.38 -5.59
N THR A 20 -17.35 -2.75 -6.83
CA THR A 20 -16.27 -3.70 -7.12
C THR A 20 -14.88 -3.07 -7.05
N CYS A 21 -14.80 -1.74 -7.17
CA CYS A 21 -13.56 -0.97 -7.07
C CYS A 21 -13.74 0.31 -6.24
N CYS A 22 -12.70 0.70 -5.51
CA CYS A 22 -12.55 2.04 -4.93
C CYS A 22 -11.42 2.77 -5.68
N TYR A 23 -11.58 4.06 -5.94
CA TYR A 23 -10.60 4.88 -6.66
C TYR A 23 -10.17 6.05 -5.79
N LEU A 24 -8.87 6.19 -5.55
CA LEU A 24 -8.30 7.31 -4.80
C LEU A 24 -7.35 8.11 -5.67
N TYR A 25 -7.53 9.43 -5.67
CA TYR A 25 -6.70 10.38 -6.38
C TYR A 25 -5.64 10.98 -5.47
N LEU A 26 -4.40 11.04 -5.97
CA LEU A 26 -3.24 11.59 -5.29
C LEU A 26 -2.76 12.84 -6.03
N HIS A 27 -2.77 13.98 -5.33
CA HIS A 27 -2.40 15.28 -5.89
C HIS A 27 -0.87 15.43 -6.11
N HIS A 28 -0.06 14.63 -5.43
CA HIS A 28 1.40 14.73 -5.43
C HIS A 28 2.06 13.35 -5.26
N ASP A 29 3.35 13.29 -5.58
CA ASP A 29 4.19 12.08 -5.54
C ASP A 29 3.63 10.84 -6.25
N GLY A 30 2.92 11.04 -7.36
CA GLY A 30 2.35 9.97 -8.16
C GLY A 30 3.38 9.08 -8.88
N PHE A 31 4.67 9.41 -8.87
CA PHE A 31 5.72 8.59 -9.48
C PHE A 31 5.95 7.27 -8.69
N PRO A 32 6.52 6.22 -9.30
CA PRO A 32 6.57 4.89 -8.67
C PRO A 32 7.22 4.83 -7.29
N THR A 33 8.29 5.60 -7.05
CA THR A 33 8.93 5.68 -5.72
C THR A 33 8.02 6.34 -4.67
N GLY A 34 7.27 7.39 -5.02
CA GLY A 34 6.29 8.01 -4.14
C GLY A 34 5.13 7.08 -3.82
N ALA A 35 4.62 6.38 -4.83
CA ALA A 35 3.61 5.34 -4.64
C ALA A 35 4.11 4.20 -3.74
N ALA A 36 5.34 3.71 -3.95
CA ALA A 36 5.95 2.68 -3.12
C ALA A 36 6.08 3.10 -1.65
N TRP A 37 6.47 4.34 -1.38
CA TRP A 37 6.51 4.88 -0.02
C TRP A 37 5.13 4.89 0.63
N ARG A 38 4.08 5.33 -0.09
CA ARG A 38 2.69 5.36 0.41
C ARG A 38 2.16 3.95 0.68
N PHE A 39 2.47 2.99 -0.19
CA PHE A 39 2.05 1.60 0.03
C PHE A 39 2.78 0.98 1.23
N ALA A 40 4.09 1.22 1.38
CA ALA A 40 4.83 0.78 2.55
C ALA A 40 4.28 1.42 3.85
N ALA A 41 3.90 2.69 3.81
CA ALA A 41 3.24 3.37 4.93
C ALA A 41 1.90 2.71 5.27
N SER A 42 1.08 2.41 4.27
CA SER A 42 -0.20 1.71 4.47
C SER A 42 -0.01 0.34 5.15
N LEU A 43 0.97 -0.47 4.73
CA LEU A 43 1.23 -1.79 5.34
C LEU A 43 1.58 -1.70 6.83
N ARG A 44 2.23 -0.61 7.26
CA ARG A 44 2.55 -0.35 8.68
C ARG A 44 1.30 0.00 9.49
N HIS A 45 0.34 0.72 8.91
CA HIS A 45 -0.90 1.09 9.60
C HIS A 45 -1.99 0.00 9.55
N GLY A 46 -2.04 -0.78 8.47
CA GLY A 46 -3.16 -1.66 8.15
C GLY A 46 -3.27 -2.94 8.99
N GLY A 47 -2.25 -3.30 9.78
CA GLY A 47 -2.27 -4.45 10.71
C GLY A 47 -2.36 -5.86 10.07
N ALA A 48 -3.09 -6.04 8.97
CA ALA A 48 -3.19 -7.21 8.07
C ALA A 48 -3.11 -6.76 6.60
N VAL A 49 -3.03 -7.68 5.64
CA VAL A 49 -3.00 -7.35 4.20
C VAL A 49 -4.38 -6.87 3.74
N GLU A 50 -5.43 -7.45 4.32
CA GLU A 50 -6.82 -7.09 4.08
C GLU A 50 -7.16 -5.69 4.57
N GLY A 51 -6.51 -5.24 5.66
CA GLY A 51 -6.65 -3.88 6.21
C GLY A 51 -5.86 -2.80 5.44
N PHE A 52 -5.26 -3.15 4.31
CA PHE A 52 -4.41 -2.23 3.55
C PHE A 52 -5.19 -1.03 2.96
N LEU A 53 -6.43 -1.21 2.52
CA LEU A 53 -7.22 -0.07 2.02
C LEU A 53 -7.55 0.92 3.15
N ALA A 54 -7.94 0.42 4.32
CA ALA A 54 -8.13 1.26 5.51
C ALA A 54 -6.83 1.99 5.91
N GLY A 55 -5.69 1.27 5.97
CA GLY A 55 -4.38 1.85 6.26
C GLY A 55 -3.95 2.90 5.23
N PHE A 56 -4.31 2.70 3.97
CA PHE A 56 -4.01 3.65 2.91
C PHE A 56 -4.84 4.93 3.08
N ARG A 57 -6.16 4.82 3.26
CA ARG A 57 -7.02 5.98 3.54
C ARG A 57 -6.56 6.76 4.78
N HIS A 58 -6.16 6.04 5.84
CA HIS A 58 -5.66 6.68 7.06
C HIS A 58 -4.36 7.45 6.85
N SER A 59 -3.39 6.85 6.14
CA SER A 59 -2.09 7.49 5.89
C SER A 59 -2.12 8.58 4.82
N GLN A 60 -3.19 8.67 4.03
CA GLN A 60 -3.35 9.59 2.91
C GLN A 60 -4.59 10.49 3.08
N PRO A 61 -4.64 11.37 4.10
CA PRO A 61 -5.84 12.18 4.39
C PRO A 61 -6.19 13.19 3.27
N GLU A 62 -5.22 13.53 2.42
CA GLU A 62 -5.43 14.42 1.27
C GLU A 62 -5.84 13.66 -0.01
N ALA A 63 -5.95 12.32 0.04
CA ALA A 63 -6.43 11.56 -1.10
C ALA A 63 -7.93 11.78 -1.30
N VAL A 64 -8.33 12.02 -2.56
CA VAL A 64 -9.73 12.27 -2.90
C VAL A 64 -10.35 11.00 -3.47
N GLU A 65 -11.50 10.59 -2.94
CA GLU A 65 -12.25 9.46 -3.50
C GLU A 65 -12.97 9.86 -4.78
N LEU A 66 -12.85 9.03 -5.81
CA LEU A 66 -13.44 9.23 -7.13
C LEU A 66 -14.51 8.18 -7.40
N ALA A 67 -15.54 8.54 -8.16
CA ALA A 67 -16.54 7.60 -8.64
C ALA A 67 -15.98 6.69 -9.75
N SER A 68 -14.99 7.18 -10.52
CA SER A 68 -14.34 6.41 -11.57
C SER A 68 -12.93 6.91 -11.90
N VAL A 69 -12.12 6.06 -12.55
CA VAL A 69 -10.80 6.46 -13.08
C VAL A 69 -10.87 7.55 -14.16
N ALA A 70 -12.04 7.81 -14.74
CA ALA A 70 -12.22 8.85 -15.75
C ALA A 70 -12.16 10.26 -15.16
N GLU A 71 -12.52 10.43 -13.88
CA GLU A 71 -12.45 11.71 -13.17
C GLU A 71 -10.99 12.15 -12.94
N ALA A 72 -10.04 11.20 -12.92
CA ALA A 72 -8.60 11.44 -12.87
C ALA A 72 -8.00 11.76 -14.25
N ALA A 73 -8.65 12.63 -15.02
CA ALA A 73 -8.27 12.96 -16.39
C ALA A 73 -6.90 13.65 -16.51
N ASP A 74 -6.38 14.21 -15.43
CA ASP A 74 -5.08 14.88 -15.34
C ASP A 74 -4.00 14.02 -14.66
N ALA A 75 -4.29 12.76 -14.32
CA ALA A 75 -3.30 11.87 -13.72
C ALA A 75 -2.16 11.53 -14.69
N ASP A 76 -0.94 11.51 -14.16
CA ASP A 76 0.27 11.10 -14.87
C ASP A 76 0.51 9.58 -14.75
N TYR A 77 0.07 9.00 -13.63
CA TYR A 77 0.22 7.59 -13.30
C TYR A 77 -1.11 6.95 -12.90
N ARG A 78 -1.22 5.65 -13.18
CA ARG A 78 -2.30 4.78 -12.71
C ARG A 78 -1.70 3.60 -11.96
N TYR A 79 -2.29 3.25 -10.83
CA TYR A 79 -1.97 2.07 -10.07
C TYR A 79 -3.24 1.24 -9.89
N SER A 80 -3.14 -0.08 -10.06
CA SER A 80 -4.20 -1.02 -9.72
C SER A 80 -3.67 -1.96 -8.65
N LEU A 81 -4.33 -1.98 -7.50
CA LEU A 81 -4.03 -2.86 -6.38
C LEU A 81 -5.20 -3.83 -6.22
N ARG A 82 -4.88 -5.12 -6.28
CA ARG A 82 -5.86 -6.19 -6.14
C ARG A 82 -5.50 -7.07 -4.96
N LEU A 83 -6.42 -7.21 -4.01
CA LEU A 83 -6.30 -8.22 -2.96
C LEU A 83 -6.61 -9.59 -3.56
N GLN A 84 -5.65 -10.50 -3.47
CA GLN A 84 -5.81 -11.91 -3.80
C GLN A 84 -6.17 -12.65 -2.51
N ALA A 85 -7.41 -13.12 -2.43
CA ALA A 85 -7.88 -13.91 -1.31
C ALA A 85 -7.27 -15.33 -1.35
N GLY A 86 -7.03 -15.92 -0.19
CA GLY A 86 -6.49 -17.27 -0.07
C GLY A 86 -6.02 -17.56 1.35
N VAL A 87 -5.38 -18.71 1.54
CA VAL A 87 -4.77 -19.09 2.84
C VAL A 87 -3.68 -18.10 3.24
N HIS A 88 -2.97 -17.55 2.25
CA HIS A 88 -1.98 -16.49 2.40
C HIS A 88 -2.37 -15.31 1.51
N PRO A 89 -3.19 -14.36 2.02
CA PRO A 89 -3.66 -13.22 1.25
C PRO A 89 -2.48 -12.34 0.82
N SER A 90 -2.55 -11.82 -0.40
CA SER A 90 -1.48 -10.97 -0.96
C SER A 90 -2.06 -9.85 -1.84
N ILE A 91 -1.27 -8.81 -2.10
CA ILE A 91 -1.68 -7.71 -2.97
C ILE A 91 -0.84 -7.74 -4.24
N GLU A 92 -1.51 -7.71 -5.39
CA GLU A 92 -0.89 -7.55 -6.71
C GLU A 92 -0.99 -6.10 -7.17
N VAL A 93 0.09 -5.56 -7.73
CA VAL A 93 0.19 -4.19 -8.25
C VAL A 93 0.43 -4.20 -9.75
N GLN A 94 -0.29 -3.33 -10.46
CA GLN A 94 -0.01 -2.91 -11.83
C GLN A 94 0.15 -1.40 -11.88
N CYS A 95 1.08 -0.91 -12.71
CA CYS A 95 1.36 0.51 -12.86
C CYS A 95 1.39 0.90 -14.33
N TRP A 96 0.74 2.01 -14.68
CA TRP A 96 0.80 2.63 -16.00
C TRP A 96 1.27 4.07 -15.88
N ARG A 97 1.94 4.56 -16.92
CA ARG A 97 2.27 5.97 -17.10
C ARG A 97 1.52 6.50 -18.31
N ARG A 98 0.98 7.71 -18.19
CA ARG A 98 0.39 8.44 -19.31
C ARG A 98 1.49 8.97 -20.23
N HIS A 99 1.36 8.73 -21.52
CA HIS A 99 2.26 9.26 -22.52
C HIS A 99 1.91 10.74 -22.80
N PRO A 100 2.85 11.69 -22.63
CA PRO A 100 2.53 13.12 -22.73
C PRO A 100 1.98 13.57 -24.09
N ALA A 101 2.45 12.97 -25.19
CA ALA A 101 2.09 13.42 -26.54
C ALA A 101 0.75 12.84 -27.06
N THR A 102 0.35 11.68 -26.55
CA THR A 102 -0.78 10.90 -27.11
C THR A 102 -1.91 10.70 -26.11
N SER A 103 -1.71 11.06 -24.84
CA SER A 103 -2.62 10.72 -23.73
C SER A 103 -2.90 9.23 -23.56
N SER A 104 -2.15 8.34 -24.23
CA SER A 104 -2.28 6.89 -24.09
C SER A 104 -1.64 6.40 -22.78
N TRP A 105 -2.16 5.29 -22.25
CA TRP A 105 -1.61 4.64 -21.04
C TRP A 105 -0.66 3.53 -21.44
N HIS A 106 0.58 3.60 -20.97
CA HIS A 106 1.59 2.57 -21.22
C HIS A 106 1.88 1.82 -19.92
N LEU A 107 1.80 0.50 -19.95
CA LEU A 107 2.16 -0.36 -18.82
C LEU A 107 3.64 -0.14 -18.50
N ARG A 108 3.93 0.13 -17.23
CA ARG A 108 5.29 0.36 -16.70
C ARG A 108 5.79 -0.83 -15.91
N CYS A 109 4.91 -1.44 -15.12
CA CYS A 109 5.21 -2.69 -14.43
C CYS A 109 3.92 -3.42 -14.05
N GLY A 110 4.09 -4.71 -13.77
CA GLY A 110 3.07 -5.58 -13.24
C GLY A 110 2.36 -6.42 -14.31
N PRO A 111 1.53 -7.37 -13.87
CA PRO A 111 1.22 -7.70 -12.47
C PRO A 111 2.43 -8.20 -11.66
N LEU A 112 2.62 -7.69 -10.44
CA LEU A 112 3.63 -8.20 -9.50
C LEU A 112 3.17 -8.06 -8.04
N PRO A 113 3.72 -8.86 -7.11
CA PRO A 113 3.46 -8.70 -5.67
C PRO A 113 3.84 -7.31 -5.14
N LEU A 114 3.08 -6.82 -4.16
CA LEU A 114 3.24 -5.48 -3.58
C LEU A 114 4.61 -5.28 -2.91
N ASP A 115 5.10 -6.29 -2.18
CA ASP A 115 6.43 -6.30 -1.56
C ASP A 115 7.53 -6.16 -2.61
N VAL A 116 7.43 -6.88 -3.72
CA VAL A 116 8.36 -6.77 -4.86
C VAL A 116 8.29 -5.37 -5.48
N PHE A 117 7.08 -4.79 -5.60
CA PHE A 117 6.92 -3.42 -6.08
C PHE A 117 7.62 -2.41 -5.15
N ILE A 118 7.41 -2.53 -3.84
CA ILE A 118 8.02 -1.67 -2.83
C ILE A 118 9.55 -1.78 -2.88
N GLN A 119 10.10 -3.01 -2.81
CA GLN A 119 11.54 -3.23 -2.87
C GLN A 119 12.17 -2.65 -4.14
N ARG A 120 11.48 -2.76 -5.28
CA ARG A 120 11.97 -2.27 -6.58
C ARG A 120 12.07 -0.74 -6.64
N PHE A 121 11.10 -0.02 -6.08
CA PHE A 121 11.00 1.44 -6.23
C PHE A 121 11.37 2.22 -4.97
N LEU A 122 11.54 1.53 -3.85
CA LEU A 122 12.00 2.04 -2.57
C LEU A 122 12.96 1.03 -1.92
N PRO A 123 14.15 0.81 -2.50
CA PRO A 123 15.12 -0.13 -1.95
C PRO A 123 15.56 0.30 -0.55
N GLY A 124 15.61 -0.65 0.38
CA GLY A 124 15.92 -0.38 1.79
C GLY A 124 14.72 -0.01 2.66
N ALA A 125 13.51 0.08 2.10
CA ALA A 125 12.30 0.04 2.93
C ALA A 125 12.16 -1.36 3.54
N PRO A 126 11.89 -1.48 4.85
CA PRO A 126 11.66 -2.77 5.48
C PRO A 126 10.48 -3.44 4.80
N ALA A 127 10.73 -4.62 4.21
CA ALA A 127 9.75 -5.35 3.42
C ALA A 127 8.85 -6.25 4.26
N ASP A 128 9.08 -6.38 5.57
CA ASP A 128 8.32 -7.34 6.38
C ASP A 128 8.10 -6.90 7.84
N ARG A 129 6.99 -7.42 8.38
CA ARG A 129 6.48 -7.42 9.75
C ARG A 129 7.15 -8.44 10.67
N SER A 130 8.15 -9.18 10.21
CA SER A 130 8.77 -10.25 11.01
C SER A 130 9.93 -9.81 11.91
N GLU A 131 10.40 -8.55 11.85
CA GLU A 131 11.50 -8.07 12.74
C GLU A 131 11.04 -7.60 14.13
N LEU A 132 9.85 -8.01 14.59
CA LEU A 132 9.40 -7.81 15.99
C LEU A 132 9.29 -9.12 16.78
N SER A 133 9.66 -10.26 16.20
CA SER A 133 9.63 -11.56 16.88
C SER A 133 11.03 -12.15 17.16
N ASP A 134 12.11 -11.43 16.87
CA ASP A 134 13.49 -11.90 17.08
C ASP A 134 14.29 -11.09 18.12
N ALA A 135 13.57 -10.48 19.08
CA ALA A 135 14.17 -10.16 20.38
C ALA A 135 14.02 -11.38 21.31
N GLY A 136 14.61 -12.50 20.90
CA GLY A 136 14.82 -13.66 21.75
C GLY A 136 16.12 -13.53 22.55
N LEU A 137 16.04 -13.86 23.84
CA LEU A 137 17.11 -14.18 24.79
C LEU A 137 17.86 -13.03 25.50
N ALA A 138 17.45 -12.79 26.74
CA ALA A 138 18.21 -13.31 27.88
C ALA A 138 17.17 -13.77 28.92
N ASP A 139 16.92 -15.07 29.06
CA ASP A 139 17.62 -15.96 30.00
C ASP A 139 17.77 -15.37 31.41
N GLY A 140 17.19 -16.11 32.35
CA GLY A 140 16.72 -15.60 33.63
C GLY A 140 17.80 -15.16 34.62
N TRP A 141 17.32 -14.44 35.63
CA TRP A 141 17.65 -14.70 37.03
C TRP A 141 16.40 -14.44 37.89
N PRO A 142 16.02 -15.37 38.79
CA PRO A 142 15.08 -15.06 39.86
C PRO A 142 15.81 -14.27 40.95
N GLU A 143 15.08 -13.49 41.75
CA GLU A 143 15.18 -13.53 43.22
C GLU A 143 14.42 -12.36 43.84
N THR A 144 13.22 -12.66 44.34
CA THR A 144 12.66 -11.98 45.50
C THR A 144 13.03 -12.81 46.73
N PRO A 145 13.59 -12.20 47.78
CA PRO A 145 13.38 -12.71 49.14
C PRO A 145 12.72 -11.65 50.05
N PRO A 146 12.19 -12.08 51.21
CA PRO A 146 10.83 -11.75 51.59
C PRO A 146 10.73 -10.67 52.68
N ALA A 147 9.49 -10.20 52.87
CA ALA A 147 9.08 -9.53 54.10
C ALA A 147 9.00 -10.52 55.27
N ARG A 148 9.69 -10.23 56.40
CA ARG A 148 9.19 -10.25 57.79
C ARG A 148 10.33 -10.09 58.80
N GLY A 149 10.03 -9.32 59.85
CA GLY A 149 10.84 -9.10 61.05
C GLY A 149 10.43 -7.79 61.70
#